data_AF-A0A959HM54-F1
#
_entry.id   AF-A0A959HM54-F1
#
_cell.length_a   1.000
_cell.length_b   1.000
_cell.length_c   1.000
_cell.angle_alpha   90.00
_cell.angle_beta   90.00
_cell.angle_gamma   90.00
#
_symmetry.space_group_name_H-M   'P 1'
#
loop_
_entity.id
_entity.type
_entity.pdbx_description
1 polymer ?
#
loop_
_entity_poly.entity_id
_entity_poly.type
_entity_poly.pdbx_seq_one_letter_code
_entity_poly.pdbx_strand_id
1 'polypeptide(L)'
;ALAAARLADQANPERRSSGSQFYIVAGQKFDEPVLNQMEQQNGVKYSPEQRKAYLESGGYPPLDGAYTVFGQVVEGMDVIDKIANAQRDRMDRPVQDIRMKVSIVD
;
A
#
# COMPACT_ATOMS: atom_id res chain seq x y z
N ALA A 1 1.49 -5.08 2.92
CA ALA A 1 2.48 -5.43 1.87
C ALA A 1 3.65 -4.45 1.90
N LEU A 2 4.84 -4.85 1.44
CA LEU A 2 5.97 -3.95 1.13
C LEU A 2 6.01 -3.74 -0.39
N ALA A 3 5.88 -2.49 -0.83
CA ALA A 3 5.81 -2.15 -2.25
C ALA A 3 6.80 -1.04 -2.59
N ALA A 4 7.34 -1.11 -3.81
CA ALA A 4 8.32 -0.14 -4.28
C ALA A 4 7.63 1.20 -4.60
N ALA A 5 8.22 2.31 -4.16
CA ALA A 5 7.78 3.63 -4.58
C ALA A 5 8.14 3.87 -6.04
N ARG A 6 7.52 4.88 -6.65
CA ARG A 6 7.89 5.38 -7.97
C ARG A 6 7.50 6.85 -8.11
N LEU A 7 8.16 7.55 -9.03
CA LEU A 7 7.74 8.89 -9.42
C LEU A 7 6.36 8.84 -10.11
N ALA A 8 5.69 9.99 -10.15
CA ALA A 8 4.42 10.17 -10.86
C ALA A 8 4.55 9.85 -12.35
N ASP A 9 3.47 9.37 -12.97
CA ASP A 9 3.46 8.88 -14.37
C ASP A 9 4.02 9.92 -15.37
N GLN A 10 3.83 11.22 -15.14
CA GLN A 10 4.38 12.27 -16.01
C GLN A 10 5.92 12.27 -16.05
N ALA A 11 6.56 11.98 -14.92
CA ALA A 11 8.02 11.93 -14.78
C ALA A 11 8.57 10.50 -14.93
N ASN A 12 7.71 9.48 -14.85
CA ASN A 12 8.06 8.06 -15.01
C ASN A 12 6.96 7.31 -15.79
N PRO A 13 6.85 7.53 -17.11
CA PRO A 13 5.79 6.95 -17.94
C PRO A 13 5.82 5.43 -17.98
N GLU A 14 7.02 4.85 -17.85
CA GLU A 14 7.23 3.39 -17.83
C GLU A 14 6.97 2.78 -16.44
N ARG A 15 6.57 3.59 -15.45
CA ARG A 15 6.25 3.15 -14.07
C ARG A 15 7.36 2.34 -13.41
N ARG A 16 8.62 2.65 -13.71
CA ARG A 16 9.78 1.97 -13.11
C ARG A 16 9.79 2.15 -11.59
N SER A 17 10.11 1.07 -10.89
CA SER A 17 10.25 1.06 -9.43
C SER A 17 11.48 1.88 -9.00
N SER A 18 11.39 2.51 -7.83
CA SER A 18 12.52 3.11 -7.13
C SER A 18 13.41 2.01 -6.54
N GLY A 19 14.73 2.20 -6.60
CA GLY A 19 15.71 1.28 -6.02
C GLY A 19 15.98 1.48 -4.52
N SER A 20 15.47 2.56 -3.92
CA SER A 20 15.76 2.91 -2.52
C SER A 20 14.57 3.42 -1.71
N GLN A 21 13.43 3.67 -2.36
CA GLN A 21 12.22 4.12 -1.69
C GLN A 21 11.14 3.06 -1.79
N PHE A 22 10.49 2.78 -0.66
CA PHE A 22 9.38 1.84 -0.55
C PHE A 22 8.35 2.38 0.42
N TYR A 23 7.17 1.78 0.39
CA TYR A 23 6.11 2.05 1.36
C TYR A 23 5.53 0.73 1.87
N ILE A 24 4.97 0.80 3.08
CA ILE A 24 4.25 -0.31 3.70
C ILE A 24 2.76 -0.03 3.51
N VAL A 25 2.08 -0.91 2.79
CA VAL A 25 0.63 -0.85 2.60
C VAL A 25 -0.03 -1.58 3.75
N ALA A 26 -0.60 -0.82 4.68
CA ALA A 26 -1.60 -1.30 5.61
C ALA A 26 -2.92 -1.46 4.83
N GLY A 27 -3.28 -2.70 4.52
CA GLY A 27 -4.51 -2.99 3.79
C GLY A 27 -5.74 -2.76 4.66
N GLN A 28 -6.87 -2.48 4.02
CA GLN A 28 -8.17 -2.42 4.68
C GLN A 28 -9.13 -3.41 4.01
N LYS A 29 -10.16 -3.83 4.75
CA LYS A 29 -11.26 -4.62 4.18
C LYS A 29 -12.15 -3.70 3.36
N PHE A 30 -12.67 -4.22 2.26
CA PHE A 30 -13.61 -3.50 1.40
C PHE A 30 -14.91 -4.26 1.29
N ASP A 31 -16.03 -3.56 1.43
CA ASP A 31 -17.35 -4.15 1.26
C ASP A 31 -17.71 -4.27 -0.23
N GLU A 32 -18.62 -5.18 -0.55
CA GLU A 32 -19.05 -5.42 -1.93
C GLU A 32 -19.52 -4.16 -2.69
N PRO A 33 -20.31 -3.24 -2.11
CA PRO A 33 -20.74 -2.04 -2.81
C PRO A 33 -19.56 -1.15 -3.19
N VAL A 34 -18.55 -1.06 -2.33
CA VAL A 34 -17.33 -0.28 -2.58
C VAL A 34 -16.52 -0.91 -3.70
N LEU A 35 -16.33 -2.23 -3.67
CA LEU A 35 -15.63 -2.94 -4.75
C LEU A 35 -16.35 -2.78 -6.09
N ASN A 36 -17.68 -2.85 -6.12
CA ASN A 36 -18.47 -2.65 -7.35
C ASN A 36 -18.30 -1.23 -7.90
N GLN A 37 -18.28 -0.23 -7.02
CA GLN A 37 -18.04 1.15 -7.43
C GLN A 37 -16.63 1.33 -7.99
N MET A 38 -15.62 0.72 -7.36
CA MET A 38 -14.22 0.79 -7.83
C MET A 38 -14.04 0.12 -9.19
N GLU A 39 -14.68 -1.02 -9.43
CA GLU A 39 -14.69 -1.69 -10.73
C GLU A 39 -15.23 -0.78 -11.84
N GLN A 40 -16.35 -0.09 -11.58
CA GLN A 40 -16.94 0.87 -12.52
C GLN A 40 -16.06 2.09 -12.77
N GLN A 41 -15.51 2.68 -11.71
CA GLN A 41 -14.69 3.90 -11.82
C GLN A 41 -13.35 3.65 -12.52
N ASN A 42 -12.72 2.50 -12.24
CA ASN A 42 -11.39 2.18 -12.74
C ASN A 42 -11.42 1.34 -14.01
N GLY A 43 -12.59 0.89 -14.46
CA GLY A 43 -12.74 -0.01 -15.61
C GLY A 43 -12.08 -1.37 -15.39
N VAL A 44 -11.99 -1.82 -14.13
CA VAL A 44 -11.38 -3.09 -13.73
C VAL A 44 -12.50 -4.06 -13.35
N LYS A 45 -12.29 -5.36 -13.54
CA LYS A 45 -13.16 -6.40 -13.00
C LYS A 45 -12.33 -7.37 -12.17
N TYR A 46 -12.60 -7.43 -10.87
CA TYR A 46 -11.87 -8.30 -9.98
C TYR A 46 -12.33 -9.76 -10.14
N SER A 47 -11.41 -10.71 -10.02
CA SER A 47 -11.75 -12.12 -9.97
C SER A 47 -12.52 -12.46 -8.68
N PRO A 48 -13.30 -13.55 -8.64
CA PRO A 48 -13.96 -14.00 -7.40
C PRO A 48 -12.98 -14.15 -6.23
N GLU A 49 -11.77 -14.65 -6.50
CA GLU A 49 -10.70 -14.85 -5.52
C GLU A 49 -10.16 -13.51 -5.01
N GLN A 50 -9.94 -12.53 -5.90
CA GLN A 50 -9.51 -11.19 -5.51
C GLN A 50 -10.56 -10.50 -4.63
N ARG A 51 -11.84 -10.60 -5.01
CA ARG A 51 -12.94 -10.04 -4.21
C ARG A 51 -12.98 -10.67 -2.82
N LYS A 52 -12.89 -12.00 -2.74
CA LYS A 52 -12.84 -12.73 -1.47
C LYS A 52 -11.66 -12.25 -0.61
N ALA A 53 -10.49 -12.09 -1.19
CA ALA A 53 -9.32 -11.57 -0.48
C ALA A 53 -9.58 -10.16 0.09
N TYR A 54 -10.15 -9.24 -0.70
CA TYR A 54 -10.46 -7.88 -0.25
C TYR A 54 -11.56 -7.81 0.83
N LEU A 55 -12.52 -8.73 0.81
CA LEU A 55 -13.56 -8.82 1.83
C LEU A 55 -13.03 -9.42 3.15
N GLU A 56 -12.23 -10.49 3.07
CA GLU A 56 -11.85 -11.28 4.25
C GLU A 56 -10.53 -10.82 4.87
N SER A 57 -9.50 -10.65 4.04
CA SER A 57 -8.12 -10.36 4.46
C SER A 57 -7.76 -8.87 4.29
N GLY A 58 -8.51 -8.16 3.45
CA GLY A 58 -8.24 -6.79 3.07
C GLY A 58 -7.12 -6.65 2.04
N GLY A 59 -6.75 -5.41 1.77
CA GLY A 59 -5.73 -5.08 0.78
C GLY A 59 -5.81 -3.61 0.40
N TYR A 60 -5.32 -3.26 -0.78
CA TYR A 60 -5.49 -1.91 -1.31
C TYR A 60 -5.56 -1.96 -2.84
N PRO A 61 -6.73 -2.32 -3.39
CA PRO A 61 -6.95 -2.53 -4.83
C PRO A 61 -6.47 -1.41 -5.75
N PRO A 62 -6.50 -0.10 -5.37
CA PRO A 62 -6.01 0.97 -6.24
C PRO A 62 -4.55 0.87 -6.69
N LEU A 63 -3.73 0.06 -6.02
CA LEU A 63 -2.32 -0.13 -6.39
C LEU A 63 -2.07 -1.38 -7.24
N ASP A 64 -3.10 -2.21 -7.47
CA ASP A 64 -2.99 -3.44 -8.24
C ASP A 64 -2.52 -3.17 -9.67
N GLY A 65 -1.55 -3.97 -10.13
CA GLY A 65 -0.98 -3.84 -11.48
C GLY A 65 -0.18 -2.55 -11.72
N ALA A 66 -0.14 -1.63 -10.76
CA ALA A 66 0.54 -0.34 -10.88
C ALA A 66 1.83 -0.26 -10.06
N TYR A 67 2.00 -1.13 -9.04
CA TYR A 67 3.15 -1.12 -8.15
C TYR A 67 3.67 -2.52 -7.86
N THR A 68 4.99 -2.66 -7.82
CA THR A 68 5.66 -3.93 -7.52
C THR A 68 5.63 -4.19 -6.02
N VAL A 69 5.02 -5.30 -5.61
CA VAL A 69 5.15 -5.86 -4.27
C VAL A 69 6.38 -6.74 -4.21
N PHE A 70 7.29 -6.49 -3.27
CA PHE A 70 8.55 -7.24 -3.13
C PHE A 70 8.71 -7.89 -1.75
N GLY A 71 7.74 -7.71 -0.84
CA GLY A 71 7.78 -8.33 0.47
C GLY A 71 6.48 -8.15 1.25
N GLN A 72 6.47 -8.69 2.46
CA GLN A 72 5.36 -8.54 3.41
C GLN A 72 5.89 -8.37 4.82
N VAL A 73 5.10 -7.68 5.65
CA VAL A 73 5.35 -7.59 7.08
C VAL A 73 4.89 -8.91 7.70
N VAL A 74 5.79 -9.61 8.38
CA VAL A 74 5.48 -10.88 9.06
C VAL A 74 5.14 -10.69 10.54
N GLU A 75 5.65 -9.62 11.16
CA GLU A 75 5.43 -9.27 12.56
C GLU A 75 5.42 -7.74 12.74
N GLY A 76 4.79 -7.25 13.81
CA GLY A 76 4.80 -5.82 14.16
C GLY A 76 3.78 -4.95 13.42
N MET A 77 2.65 -5.53 12.97
CA MET A 77 1.56 -4.75 12.36
C MET A 77 0.98 -3.69 13.31
N ASP A 78 0.97 -3.94 14.62
CA ASP A 78 0.56 -2.94 15.62
C ASP A 78 1.50 -1.71 15.65
N VAL A 79 2.79 -1.91 15.35
CA VAL A 79 3.77 -0.82 15.21
C VAL A 79 3.48 -0.01 13.95
N ILE A 80 3.15 -0.68 12.85
CA ILE A 80 2.72 -0.01 11.60
C ILE A 80 1.48 0.86 11.85
N ASP A 81 0.49 0.35 12.57
CA ASP A 81 -0.72 1.10 12.92
C ASP A 81 -0.40 2.33 13.77
N LYS A 82 0.51 2.23 14.74
CA LYS A 82 0.97 3.38 15.55
C LYS A 82 1.67 4.43 14.69
N ILE A 83 2.50 4.01 13.74
CA ILE A 83 3.20 4.91 12.81
C ILE A 83 2.18 5.63 11.91
N ALA A 84 1.23 4.90 11.33
CA ALA A 84 0.20 5.46 10.44
C ALA A 84 -0.72 6.48 11.15
N ASN A 85 -0.95 6.29 12.45
CA ASN A 85 -1.76 7.18 13.28
C ASN A 85 -0.96 8.26 14.02
N ALA A 86 0.35 8.38 13.77
CA ALA A 86 1.15 9.43 14.37
C ALA A 86 0.62 10.83 14.00
N GLN A 87 0.75 11.78 14.91
CA GLN A 87 0.36 13.17 14.65
C GLN A 87 1.20 13.73 13.50
N ARG A 88 0.51 14.33 12.52
CA ARG A 88 1.10 14.90 11.30
C ARG A 88 0.86 16.39 11.21
N ASP A 89 1.74 17.08 10.51
CA ASP A 89 1.58 18.48 10.16
C ASP A 89 0.66 18.66 8.94
N ARG A 90 0.54 19.90 8.45
CA ARG A 90 -0.33 20.23 7.30
C ARG A 90 0.15 19.64 5.97
N MET A 91 1.39 19.15 5.91
CA MET A 91 2.00 18.52 4.74
C MET A 91 2.01 17.00 4.85
N ASP A 92 1.25 16.44 5.80
CA ASP A 92 1.16 15.00 6.10
C ASP A 92 2.48 14.39 6.62
N ARG A 93 3.44 15.21 7.07
CA ARG A 93 4.68 14.75 7.68
C ARG A 93 4.48 14.52 9.18
N PRO A 94 4.97 13.41 9.77
CA PRO A 94 4.97 13.25 11.22
C PRO A 94 5.64 14.45 11.93
N VAL A 95 4.97 14.96 12.98
CA VAL A 95 5.47 16.09 13.79
C VAL A 95 6.74 15.71 14.53
N GLN A 96 6.85 14.45 14.97
CA GLN A 96 8.05 13.86 15.53
C GLN A 96 8.66 12.89 14.52
N ASP A 97 9.98 12.95 14.36
CA ASP A 97 10.71 12.08 13.43
C ASP A 97 10.62 10.62 13.87
N ILE A 98 10.15 9.76 12.96
CA ILE A 98 10.10 8.30 13.14
C ILE A 98 11.28 7.70 12.38
N ARG A 99 12.31 7.24 13.10
CA ARG A 99 13.53 6.67 12.50
C ARG A 99 13.42 5.15 12.39
N MET A 100 13.96 4.59 11.31
CA MET A 100 14.08 3.15 11.14
C MET A 100 15.55 2.70 11.18
N LYS A 101 15.78 1.47 11.63
CA LYS A 101 17.05 0.75 11.48
C LYS A 101 16.80 -0.43 10.57
N VAL A 102 17.73 -0.69 9.64
CA VAL A 102 17.65 -1.82 8.71
C VAL A 102 18.83 -2.75 8.96
N SER A 103 18.55 -4.04 9.00
CA SER A 103 19.53 -5.11 9.05
C SER A 103 19.07 -6.25 8.15
N ILE A 104 20.03 -6.90 7.50
CA ILE A 104 19.80 -8.15 6.78
C ILE A 104 19.89 -9.28 7.83
N VAL A 105 18.94 -10.21 7.80
CA VAL A 105 18.92 -11.39 8.64
C VAL A 105 19.45 -12.54 7.80
N ASP A 106 20.42 -13.30 8.33
CA ASP A 106 21.03 -14.47 7.68
C ASP A 106 20.10 -15.70 7.68
#